data_AF-A0A4Q3JVL0-F1
#
_entry.id   AF-A0A4Q3JVL0-F1
#
_cell.length_a   1.000
_cell.length_b   1.000
_cell.length_c   1.000
_cell.angle_alpha   90.00
_cell.angle_beta   90.00
_cell.angle_gamma   90.00
#
_symmetry.space_group_name_H-M   'P 1'
#
loop_
_entity.id
_entity.type
_entity.pdbx_description
1 polymer ?
#
loop_
_entity_poly.entity_id
_entity_poly.type
_entity_poly.pdbx_seq_one_letter_code
_entity_poly.pdbx_strand_id
1 'polypeptide(L)'
;MGRFMAVPASSGGRLRAAFSPRATAHALWSPPARHLRPLDGLRALSIVWVVVFHSAWYGRLVLPEPATVRLLQARGMLPVWRGDFGVDLFFVLSGFLIAGMLLDERAATGTIALGRFYARRLARLWPAMLVVLGLVAGRHPEQRGTAWATALY
;
A
#
# COMPACT_ATOMS: atom_id res chain seq x y z
N MET A 1 -3.28 -34.20 17.77
CA MET A 1 -1.93 -34.52 17.30
C MET A 1 -1.70 -33.81 15.95
N GLY A 2 -1.42 -32.50 15.99
CA GLY A 2 -1.31 -31.65 14.79
C GLY A 2 0.16 -31.49 14.39
N ARG A 3 0.51 -32.02 13.23
CA ARG A 3 1.87 -32.09 12.69
C ARG A 3 2.39 -30.68 12.38
N PHE A 4 3.25 -30.15 13.24
CA PHE A 4 4.06 -28.95 12.94
C PHE A 4 4.83 -29.24 11.65
N MET A 5 4.48 -28.51 10.59
CA MET A 5 5.17 -28.58 9.31
C MET A 5 6.58 -28.03 9.53
N ALA A 6 7.57 -28.94 9.60
CA ALA A 6 8.97 -28.59 9.74
C ALA A 6 9.38 -27.64 8.61
N VAL A 7 9.70 -26.40 8.96
CA VAL A 7 10.23 -25.40 8.02
C VAL A 7 11.62 -25.89 7.57
N PRO A 8 11.87 -26.08 6.27
CA PRO A 8 13.16 -26.58 5.78
C PRO A 8 14.30 -25.60 6.10
N ALA A 9 15.40 -26.10 6.67
CA ALA A 9 16.54 -25.28 7.11
C ALA A 9 17.36 -24.66 5.95
N SER A 10 17.23 -25.16 4.71
CA SER A 10 17.98 -24.64 3.56
C SER A 10 17.37 -23.34 3.01
N SER A 11 18.22 -22.37 2.65
CA SER A 11 17.85 -21.08 2.05
C SER A 11 16.97 -21.23 0.80
N GLY A 12 17.25 -22.24 -0.03
CA GLY A 12 16.43 -22.58 -1.20
C GLY A 12 15.04 -23.13 -0.88
N GLY A 13 14.88 -23.86 0.23
CA GLY A 13 13.58 -24.38 0.67
C GLY A 13 12.65 -23.27 1.18
N ARG A 14 13.22 -22.24 1.84
CA ARG A 14 12.47 -21.07 2.33
C ARG A 14 11.94 -20.18 1.20
N LEU A 15 12.72 -19.99 0.13
CA LEU A 15 12.27 -19.24 -1.05
C LEU A 15 11.11 -19.95 -1.76
N ARG A 16 11.20 -21.26 -1.99
CA ARG A 16 10.12 -22.04 -2.61
C ARG A 16 8.85 -22.07 -1.75
N ALA A 17 8.98 -22.15 -0.43
CA ALA A 17 7.84 -22.08 0.48
C ALA A 17 7.17 -20.69 0.46
N ALA A 18 7.95 -19.61 0.35
CA ALA A 18 7.45 -18.24 0.29
C ALA A 18 6.63 -17.94 -0.98
N PHE A 19 6.91 -18.64 -2.10
CA PHE A 19 6.15 -18.53 -3.35
C PHE A 19 5.12 -19.64 -3.55
N SER A 20 4.83 -20.47 -2.53
CA SER A 20 3.84 -21.53 -2.70
C SER A 20 2.42 -20.97 -2.56
N PRO A 21 1.55 -21.10 -3.60
CA PRO A 21 0.21 -20.53 -3.57
C PRO A 21 -0.63 -21.03 -2.40
N ARG A 22 -0.43 -22.29 -2.01
CA ARG A 22 -1.13 -22.93 -0.89
C ARG A 22 -0.69 -22.40 0.48
N ALA A 23 0.60 -22.13 0.70
CA ALA A 23 1.04 -21.57 1.98
C ALA A 23 0.61 -20.10 2.11
N THR A 24 0.68 -19.33 1.02
CA THR A 24 0.16 -17.96 0.96
C THR A 24 -1.34 -17.94 1.23
N ALA A 25 -2.11 -18.84 0.60
CA ALA A 25 -3.53 -19.00 0.88
C ALA A 25 -3.75 -19.31 2.37
N HIS A 26 -3.18 -20.38 2.92
CA HIS A 26 -3.39 -20.75 4.32
C HIS A 26 -3.02 -19.62 5.31
N ALA A 27 -2.00 -18.82 5.01
CA ALA A 27 -1.61 -17.65 5.81
C ALA A 27 -2.63 -16.50 5.76
N LEU A 28 -3.40 -16.35 4.67
CA LEU A 28 -4.50 -15.37 4.58
C LEU A 28 -5.66 -15.73 5.52
N TRP A 29 -5.96 -17.02 5.66
CA TRP A 29 -7.06 -17.50 6.52
C TRP A 29 -6.65 -17.82 7.96
N SER A 30 -5.35 -17.85 8.27
CA SER A 30 -4.82 -18.10 9.62
C SER A 30 -3.98 -16.92 10.16
N PRO A 31 -4.60 -15.76 10.49
CA PRO A 31 -3.85 -14.62 11.00
C PRO A 31 -3.29 -14.88 12.40
N PRO A 32 -2.07 -14.38 12.72
CA PRO A 32 -1.48 -14.49 14.06
C PRO A 32 -2.36 -13.82 15.14
N ALA A 33 -2.33 -14.38 16.35
CA ALA A 33 -3.28 -14.11 17.44
C ALA A 33 -3.28 -12.67 18.03
N ARG A 34 -2.42 -11.76 17.55
CA ARG A 34 -2.32 -10.35 18.01
C ARG A 34 -2.63 -9.31 16.93
N HIS A 35 -3.28 -9.70 15.84
CA HIS A 35 -3.64 -8.77 14.76
C HIS A 35 -4.92 -7.99 15.11
N LEU A 36 -4.85 -6.66 15.22
CA LEU A 36 -6.01 -5.78 15.43
C LEU A 36 -6.82 -5.68 14.13
N ARG A 37 -7.52 -6.76 13.78
CA ARG A 37 -8.27 -6.94 12.52
C ARG A 37 -9.17 -5.76 12.15
N PRO A 38 -9.90 -5.10 13.08
CA PRO A 38 -10.73 -3.94 12.73
C PRO A 38 -9.92 -2.78 12.13
N LEU A 39 -8.70 -2.53 12.63
CA LEU A 39 -7.87 -1.42 12.15
C LEU A 39 -7.34 -1.68 10.74
N ASP A 40 -7.00 -2.93 10.41
CA ASP A 40 -6.60 -3.27 9.05
C ASP A 40 -7.77 -3.20 8.06
N GLY A 41 -9.00 -3.52 8.51
CA GLY A 41 -10.21 -3.29 7.73
C GLY A 41 -10.46 -1.81 7.43
N LEU A 42 -10.29 -0.94 8.43
CA LEU A 42 -10.41 0.51 8.26
C LEU A 42 -9.32 1.08 7.35
N ARG A 43 -8.09 0.55 7.43
CA ARG A 43 -7.00 0.90 6.50
C ARG A 43 -7.30 0.48 5.07
N ALA A 44 -7.86 -0.71 4.88
CA ALA A 44 -8.26 -1.17 3.56
C ALA A 44 -9.36 -0.27 2.97
N LEU A 45 -10.36 0.11 3.77
CA LEU A 45 -11.42 1.02 3.34
C LEU A 45 -10.88 2.40 2.94
N SER A 46 -9.94 2.94 3.72
CA SER A 46 -9.30 4.22 3.40
C SER A 46 -8.47 4.14 2.11
N ILE A 47 -7.72 3.06 1.89
CA ILE A 47 -7.01 2.84 0.61
C ILE A 47 -7.99 2.79 -0.56
N VAL A 48 -9.09 2.04 -0.44
CA VAL A 48 -10.12 1.94 -1.49
C VAL A 48 -10.69 3.33 -1.81
N TRP A 49 -10.98 4.13 -0.79
CA TRP A 49 -11.44 5.50 -0.98
C TRP A 49 -10.41 6.34 -1.76
N VAL A 50 -9.14 6.32 -1.36
CA VAL A 50 -8.05 7.05 -2.03
C VAL A 50 -7.87 6.60 -3.48
N VAL A 51 -7.95 5.29 -3.73
CA VAL A 51 -7.85 4.71 -5.08
C VAL A 51 -9.02 5.14 -5.95
N VAL A 52 -10.26 5.12 -5.42
CA VAL A 52 -11.45 5.59 -6.17
C VAL A 52 -11.33 7.07 -6.52
N PHE A 53 -10.88 7.91 -5.58
CA PHE A 53 -10.62 9.33 -5.83
C PHE A 53 -9.60 9.56 -6.93
N HIS A 54 -8.42 8.92 -6.82
CA HIS A 54 -7.40 9.03 -7.85
C HIS A 54 -7.85 8.44 -9.18
N SER A 55 -8.60 7.33 -9.19
CA SER A 55 -9.10 6.71 -10.42
C SER A 55 -10.07 7.64 -11.16
N ALA A 56 -10.93 8.35 -10.43
CA ALA A 56 -11.84 9.32 -11.03
C ALA A 56 -11.09 10.56 -11.55
N TRP A 57 -10.05 11.02 -10.82
CA TRP A 57 -9.18 12.11 -11.27
C TRP A 57 -8.37 11.74 -12.51
N TYR A 58 -7.74 10.56 -12.49
CA TYR A 58 -6.99 9.99 -13.62
C TYR A 58 -7.90 9.55 -14.78
N GLY A 59 -9.23 9.56 -14.60
CA GLY A 59 -10.18 9.51 -15.72
C GLY A 59 -9.89 10.57 -16.78
N ARG A 60 -9.35 11.74 -16.39
CA ARG A 60 -8.85 12.78 -17.32
C ARG A 60 -7.74 12.30 -18.25
N LEU A 61 -6.99 11.27 -17.88
CA LEU A 61 -5.90 10.71 -18.70
C LEU A 61 -6.38 9.69 -19.74
N VAL A 62 -7.64 9.21 -19.64
CA VAL A 62 -8.11 8.05 -20.44
C VAL A 62 -9.44 8.35 -21.15
N LEU A 63 -10.32 9.17 -20.56
CA LEU A 63 -11.64 9.48 -21.10
C LEU A 63 -11.66 10.85 -21.80
N PRO A 64 -12.51 11.03 -22.84
CA PRO A 64 -12.74 12.34 -23.45
C PRO A 64 -13.25 13.36 -22.42
N GLU A 65 -12.71 14.59 -22.47
CA GLU A 65 -13.04 15.71 -21.58
C GLU A 65 -14.53 15.85 -21.20
N PRO A 66 -15.50 15.86 -22.15
CA PRO A 66 -16.91 16.02 -21.79
C PRO A 66 -17.48 14.84 -20.99
N ALA A 67 -16.93 13.63 -21.13
CA ALA A 67 -17.33 12.49 -20.30
C ALA A 67 -16.74 12.60 -18.90
N THR A 68 -15.48 13.03 -18.79
CA THR A 68 -14.79 13.22 -17.52
C THR A 68 -15.43 14.30 -16.67
N VAL A 69 -15.77 15.45 -17.24
CA VAL A 69 -16.45 16.54 -16.53
C VAL A 69 -17.81 16.08 -15.99
N ARG A 70 -18.60 15.34 -16.78
CA ARG A 70 -19.89 14.79 -16.32
C ARG A 70 -19.75 13.79 -15.19
N LEU A 71 -18.74 12.92 -15.23
CA LEU A 71 -18.46 11.97 -14.17
C LEU A 71 -18.08 12.71 -12.87
N LEU A 72 -17.14 13.65 -12.96
CA LEU A 72 -16.69 14.48 -11.85
C LEU A 72 -17.82 15.28 -11.19
N GLN A 73 -18.76 15.81 -11.99
CA GLN A 73 -19.90 16.58 -11.51
C GLN A 73 -21.09 15.71 -11.05
N ALA A 74 -21.02 14.39 -11.19
CA ALA A 74 -22.10 13.51 -10.75
C ALA A 74 -22.28 13.59 -9.23
N ARG A 75 -23.54 13.62 -8.75
CA ARG A 75 -23.84 13.70 -7.30
C ARG A 75 -23.21 12.55 -6.51
N GLY A 76 -23.05 11.36 -7.12
CA GLY A 76 -22.38 10.21 -6.52
C GLY A 76 -20.87 10.40 -6.32
N MET A 77 -20.25 11.42 -6.92
CA MET A 77 -18.85 11.75 -6.70
C MET A 77 -18.60 12.66 -5.49
N LEU A 78 -19.62 13.25 -4.84
CA LEU A 78 -19.45 14.08 -3.63
C LEU A 78 -18.55 13.45 -2.55
N PRO A 79 -18.74 12.17 -2.15
CA PRO A 79 -17.86 11.52 -1.18
C PRO A 79 -16.44 11.31 -1.72
N VAL A 80 -16.33 11.09 -3.03
CA VAL A 80 -15.06 10.85 -3.71
C VAL A 80 -14.19 12.11 -3.67
N TRP A 81 -14.77 13.31 -3.83
CA TRP A 81 -14.06 14.60 -3.73
C TRP A 81 -13.31 14.81 -2.41
N ARG A 82 -13.68 14.08 -1.35
CA ARG A 82 -13.04 14.09 -0.03
C ARG A 82 -12.01 12.97 0.14
N GLY A 83 -11.26 12.68 -0.93
CA GLY A 83 -10.20 11.66 -0.92
C GLY A 83 -9.08 11.97 0.08
N ASP A 84 -8.90 13.24 0.44
CA ASP A 84 -7.98 13.72 1.47
C ASP A 84 -8.23 13.07 2.84
N PHE A 85 -9.50 12.92 3.25
CA PHE A 85 -9.83 12.21 4.48
C PHE A 85 -9.40 10.74 4.47
N GLY A 86 -9.49 10.08 3.31
CA GLY A 86 -9.01 8.71 3.15
C GLY A 86 -7.50 8.61 3.42
N VAL A 87 -6.75 9.60 2.95
CA VAL A 87 -5.30 9.70 3.18
C VAL A 87 -4.99 9.93 4.66
N ASP A 88 -5.66 10.89 5.30
CA ASP A 88 -5.48 11.20 6.72
C ASP A 88 -5.79 9.98 7.61
N LEU A 89 -6.93 9.34 7.36
CA LEU A 89 -7.34 8.14 8.10
C LEU A 89 -6.31 7.01 7.93
N PHE A 90 -5.83 6.78 6.70
CA PHE A 90 -4.80 5.77 6.46
C PHE A 90 -3.51 6.06 7.22
N PHE A 91 -3.05 7.32 7.24
CA PHE A 91 -1.82 7.70 7.94
C PHE A 91 -1.95 7.63 9.45
N VAL A 92 -3.06 8.09 10.03
CA VAL A 92 -3.32 7.99 11.48
C VAL A 92 -3.35 6.52 11.92
N LEU A 93 -4.12 5.68 11.22
CA LEU A 93 -4.21 4.24 11.55
C LEU A 93 -2.86 3.53 11.37
N SER A 94 -2.13 3.87 10.31
CA SER A 94 -0.79 3.29 10.08
C SER A 94 0.21 3.75 11.14
N GLY A 95 0.16 5.02 11.56
CA GLY A 95 1.00 5.56 12.63
C GLY A 95 0.77 4.85 13.96
N PHE A 96 -0.50 4.65 14.34
CA PHE A 96 -0.87 3.88 15.53
C PHE A 96 -0.32 2.45 15.50
N LEU A 97 -0.52 1.72 14.40
CA LEU A 97 -0.02 0.35 14.26
C LEU A 97 1.52 0.27 14.25
N ILE A 98 2.19 1.21 13.58
CA ILE A 98 3.66 1.27 13.55
C ILE A 98 4.19 1.54 14.96
N ALA A 99 3.64 2.51 15.67
CA ALA A 99 4.05 2.80 17.04
C ALA A 99 3.89 1.57 17.95
N GLY A 100 2.75 0.87 17.87
CA GLY A 100 2.53 -0.37 18.60
C GLY A 100 3.57 -1.45 18.28
N MET A 101 3.86 -1.68 17.00
CA MET A 101 4.90 -2.64 16.58
C MET A 101 6.29 -2.29 17.11
N LEU A 102 6.67 -1.01 17.12
CA LEU A 102 7.97 -0.56 17.62
C LEU A 102 8.08 -0.66 19.14
N LEU A 103 6.98 -0.41 19.86
CA LEU A 103 6.91 -0.61 21.32
C LEU A 103 7.03 -2.08 21.67
N ASP A 104 6.34 -2.97 20.95
CA ASP A 104 6.45 -4.43 21.12
C ASP A 104 7.88 -4.92 20.82
N GLU A 105 8.53 -4.41 19.75
CA GLU A 105 9.92 -4.73 19.41
C GLU A 105 10.89 -4.30 20.52
N ARG A 106 10.70 -3.08 21.05
CA ARG A 106 11.52 -2.57 22.15
C ARG A 106 11.33 -3.37 23.42
N ALA A 107 10.10 -3.77 23.74
CA ALA A 107 9.81 -4.61 24.90
C ALA A 107 10.47 -6.00 24.77
N ALA A 108 10.52 -6.57 23.57
CA ALA A 108 11.08 -7.89 23.33
C ALA A 108 12.62 -7.91 23.19
N THR A 109 13.22 -6.87 22.60
CA THR A 109 14.64 -6.87 22.20
C THR A 109 15.48 -5.78 22.88
N GLY A 110 14.85 -4.88 23.64
CA GLY A 110 15.50 -3.72 24.27
C GLY A 110 15.88 -2.60 23.29
N THR A 111 15.78 -2.82 21.98
CA THR A 111 16.19 -1.86 20.94
C THR A 111 15.12 -1.72 19.86
N ILE A 112 15.25 -0.71 18.99
CA ILE A 112 14.35 -0.52 17.84
C ILE A 112 15.19 -0.45 16.57
N ALA A 113 14.98 -1.40 15.65
CA ALA A 113 15.70 -1.43 14.37
C ALA A 113 14.98 -0.61 13.28
N LEU A 114 14.92 0.72 13.44
CA LEU A 114 14.26 1.63 12.49
C LEU A 114 14.76 1.48 11.05
N GLY A 115 16.07 1.32 10.84
CA GLY A 115 16.65 1.13 9.50
C GLY A 115 16.08 -0.11 8.81
N ARG A 116 15.92 -1.21 9.54
CA ARG A 116 15.33 -2.46 9.01
C ARG A 116 13.85 -2.29 8.70
N PHE A 117 13.13 -1.51 9.51
CA PHE A 117 11.73 -1.15 9.25
C PHE A 117 11.58 -0.35 7.96
N TYR A 118 12.34 0.73 7.79
CA TYR A 118 12.28 1.57 6.59
C TYR A 118 12.76 0.85 5.34
N ALA A 119 13.81 0.01 5.43
CA ALA A 119 14.29 -0.77 4.30
C ALA A 119 13.21 -1.70 3.73
N ARG A 120 12.48 -2.43 4.58
CA ARG A 120 11.34 -3.27 4.14
C ARG A 120 10.21 -2.44 3.53
N ARG A 121 9.96 -1.25 4.08
CA ARG A 121 8.90 -0.35 3.60
C ARG A 121 9.24 0.20 2.23
N LEU A 122 10.48 0.66 2.03
CA LEU A 122 10.97 1.16 0.74
C LEU A 122 10.96 0.05 -0.31
N ALA A 123 11.50 -1.14 -0.01
CA ALA A 123 11.48 -2.28 -0.94
C ALA A 123 10.07 -2.66 -1.42
N ARG A 124 9.03 -2.41 -0.61
CA ARG A 124 7.64 -2.63 -0.98
C ARG A 124 7.01 -1.49 -1.79
N LEU A 125 7.38 -0.23 -1.53
CA LEU A 125 6.75 0.95 -2.15
C LEU A 125 7.44 1.39 -3.45
N TRP A 126 8.76 1.24 -3.53
CA TRP A 126 9.57 1.70 -4.66
C TRP A 126 9.14 1.13 -6.01
N PRO A 127 8.86 -0.18 -6.16
CA PRO A 127 8.47 -0.76 -7.44
C PRO A 127 7.21 -0.10 -8.02
N ALA A 128 6.19 0.14 -7.18
CA ALA A 128 4.97 0.80 -7.60
C ALA A 128 5.22 2.26 -7.99
N MET A 129 6.05 2.98 -7.22
CA MET A 129 6.39 4.37 -7.51
C MET A 129 7.11 4.52 -8.86
N LEU A 130 8.08 3.65 -9.14
CA LEU A 130 8.82 3.66 -10.41
C LEU A 130 7.90 3.39 -11.61
N VAL A 131 6.95 2.46 -11.47
CA VAL A 131 5.98 2.15 -12.55
C VAL A 131 5.13 3.38 -12.86
N VAL A 132 4.60 4.04 -11.85
CA VAL A 132 3.76 5.24 -12.04
C VAL A 132 4.58 6.39 -12.64
N LEU A 133 5.78 6.65 -12.12
CA LEU A 133 6.69 7.66 -12.66
C LEU A 133 7.04 7.39 -14.13
N GLY A 134 7.34 6.14 -14.48
CA GLY A 134 7.63 5.74 -15.85
C GLY A 134 6.43 5.94 -16.80
N LEU A 135 5.22 5.58 -16.36
CA LEU A 135 3.99 5.79 -17.12
C LEU A 135 3.70 7.27 -17.37
N VAL A 136 3.89 8.11 -16.35
CA VAL A 136 3.67 9.57 -16.45
C VAL A 136 4.72 10.21 -17.36
N ALA A 137 6.00 9.91 -17.17
CA ALA A 137 7.09 10.44 -17.99
C ALA A 137 7.00 9.99 -19.47
N GLY A 138 6.48 8.79 -19.71
CA GLY A 138 6.27 8.28 -21.07
C GLY A 138 5.14 8.99 -21.83
N ARG A 139 4.11 9.47 -21.13
CA ARG A 139 2.97 10.19 -21.75
C ARG A 139 3.22 11.65 -22.06
N HIS A 140 4.12 12.31 -21.32
CA HIS A 140 4.45 13.73 -21.49
C HIS A 140 5.93 13.94 -21.84
N PRO A 141 6.41 13.45 -22.99
CA PRO A 141 7.81 13.59 -23.40
C PRO A 141 8.26 15.05 -23.52
N GLU A 142 7.33 15.98 -23.77
CA GLU A 142 7.56 17.42 -23.85
C GLU A 142 7.93 18.08 -22.51
N GLN A 143 7.60 17.46 -21.37
CA GLN A 143 7.90 17.99 -20.02
C GLN A 143 9.13 17.35 -19.37
N ARG A 144 9.97 16.63 -20.12
CA ARG A 144 11.17 15.96 -19.56
C ARG A 144 12.13 16.91 -18.83
N GLY A 145 12.19 18.18 -19.26
CA GLY A 145 13.00 19.22 -18.61
C GLY A 145 12.51 19.66 -17.22
N THR A 146 11.24 19.41 -16.90
CA THR A 146 10.61 19.66 -15.59
C THR A 146 10.22 18.37 -14.86
N ALA A 147 10.56 17.20 -15.41
CA ALA A 147 10.25 15.90 -14.79
C ALA A 147 10.89 15.76 -13.39
N TRP A 148 12.01 16.44 -13.14
CA TRP A 148 12.60 16.54 -11.80
C TRP A 148 11.68 17.28 -10.82
N ALA A 149 10.93 18.28 -11.28
CA ALA A 149 9.95 19.00 -10.47
C ALA A 149 8.74 18.10 -10.15
N THR A 150 8.31 17.25 -11.11
CA THR A 150 7.27 16.23 -10.89
C THR A 150 7.70 15.13 -9.91
N ALA A 151 9.00 14.86 -9.80
CA ALA A 151 9.53 13.89 -8.84
C ALA A 151 9.64 14.46 -7.42
N LEU A 152 9.64 15.80 -7.27
CA LEU A 152 9.80 16.49 -5.99
C LEU A 152 8.47 16.98 -5.39
N TYR A 153 7.39 16.99 -6.17
CA TYR A 153 6.05 17.44 -5.78
C TYR A 153 5.11 16.25 -5.61
#